data_AF-A0A8J6QLG9-F1
#
_entry.id   AF-A0A8J6QLG9-F1
#
_cell.length_a   1.000
_cell.length_b   1.000
_cell.length_c   1.000
_cell.angle_alpha   90.00
_cell.angle_beta   90.00
_cell.angle_gamma   90.00
#
_symmetry.space_group_name_H-M   'P 1'
#
loop_
_entity.id
_entity.type
_entity.pdbx_description
1 polymer ?
#
loop_
_entity_poly.entity_id
_entity_poly.type
_entity_poly.pdbx_seq_one_letter_code
_entity_poly.pdbx_strand_id
1 'polypeptide(L)'
;MKSGIDRSKIDELLRLLSTAIATTNLYSLTHEQVQTQVLRILECLKALFNQHKEITFMIVKKELLCDGTPLEQTLHCERITRSLYGRNIGYVTLKNGIRSNEIELFIDVVCGNQPLQQVDTGAPHIDYGKIDVKDDPDSPLAIARFEDLSPEELASIKTLYEKIADKENVDLRQISAIISGFVAAFQQECNPLLALVPLKVEDEYTFAHSINVSILNIAQATSLGLNQDLLHDVGVAGMLHDAGKIFVDKEIIRGTHQLSDAEWQEIKKHPARGAQYLMGQEDVPQIAILTAFEHHMRYDKTGYPTPPPGWQLNFCSQMTMISDTFDALRTRRAYKEPWDLPRISGRMMEVAGSQLNPHLTLNFLKLLQTCGDRILADGLELSTEAPLVSEEDLSRRCVCE
;
A
#
# COMPACT_ATOMS: atom_id res chain seq x y z
N MET A 1 7.26 34.44 26.88
CA MET A 1 6.00 33.70 26.69
C MET A 1 5.51 33.99 25.28
N LYS A 2 5.66 33.05 24.32
CA LYS A 2 4.96 33.18 23.04
C LYS A 2 3.46 33.12 23.36
N SER A 3 2.70 34.14 22.98
CA SER A 3 1.23 34.09 23.04
C SER A 3 0.80 32.84 22.27
N GLY A 4 0.04 31.95 22.92
CA GLY A 4 -0.46 30.74 22.25
C GLY A 4 -1.29 31.13 21.04
N ILE A 5 -1.05 30.46 19.91
CA ILE A 5 -1.85 30.63 18.70
C ILE A 5 -3.31 30.32 19.03
N ASP A 6 -4.24 31.11 18.48
CA ASP A 6 -5.68 30.89 18.60
C ASP A 6 -6.07 29.55 17.95
N ARG A 7 -6.27 28.53 18.79
CA ARG A 7 -6.53 27.14 18.37
C ARG A 7 -7.77 27.04 17.50
N SER A 8 -8.83 27.80 17.81
CA SER A 8 -10.06 27.81 17.03
C SER A 8 -9.85 28.26 15.58
N LYS A 9 -8.92 29.20 15.36
CA LYS A 9 -8.59 29.68 14.02
C LYS A 9 -7.70 28.70 13.25
N ILE A 10 -6.83 27.98 13.95
CA ILE A 10 -6.04 26.90 13.33
C ILE A 10 -6.96 25.77 12.87
N ASP A 11 -7.93 25.37 13.69
CA ASP A 11 -8.90 24.34 13.31
C ASP A 11 -9.78 24.81 12.13
N GLU A 12 -10.16 26.09 12.11
CA GLU A 12 -10.86 26.69 10.97
C GLU A 12 -10.00 26.66 9.70
N LEU A 13 -8.72 27.03 9.79
CA LEU A 13 -7.78 27.00 8.67
C LEU A 13 -7.63 25.58 8.11
N LEU A 14 -7.43 24.58 8.97
CA LEU A 14 -7.31 23.18 8.56
C LEU A 14 -8.58 22.67 7.89
N ARG A 15 -9.75 23.03 8.40
CA ARG A 15 -11.04 22.70 7.78
C ARG A 15 -11.17 23.34 6.40
N LEU A 16 -10.79 24.60 6.24
CA LEU A 16 -10.83 25.31 4.96
C LEU A 16 -9.88 24.69 3.94
N LEU A 17 -8.63 24.40 4.33
CA LEU A 17 -7.65 23.71 3.49
C LEU A 17 -8.14 22.32 3.08
N SER A 18 -8.67 21.54 4.03
CA SER A 18 -9.19 20.19 3.78
C SER A 18 -10.36 20.22 2.78
N THR A 19 -11.23 21.22 2.90
CA THR A 19 -12.35 21.43 1.98
C THR A 19 -11.86 21.85 0.60
N ALA A 20 -10.88 22.75 0.53
CA ALA A 20 -10.32 23.21 -0.73
C ALA A 20 -9.66 22.08 -1.52
N ILE A 21 -8.83 21.26 -0.86
CA ILE A 21 -8.20 20.07 -1.44
C ILE A 21 -9.26 19.10 -1.98
N ALA A 22 -10.28 18.78 -1.18
CA ALA A 22 -11.37 17.89 -1.61
C ALA A 22 -12.16 18.46 -2.82
N THR A 23 -12.32 19.78 -2.89
CA THR A 23 -13.05 20.45 -3.98
C THR A 23 -12.21 20.50 -5.27
N THR A 24 -10.90 20.72 -5.17
CA THR A 24 -9.99 20.72 -6.33
C THR A 24 -9.84 19.34 -6.97
N ASN A 25 -10.05 18.25 -6.21
CA ASN A 25 -10.15 16.91 -6.80
C ASN A 25 -11.39 16.71 -7.69
N LEU A 26 -12.41 17.58 -7.57
CA LEU A 26 -13.65 17.52 -8.33
C LEU A 26 -13.75 18.59 -9.42
N TYR A 27 -13.11 19.74 -9.22
CA TYR A 27 -13.22 20.92 -10.07
C TYR A 27 -11.86 21.56 -10.33
N SER A 28 -11.70 22.25 -11.46
CA SER A 28 -10.47 22.99 -11.77
C SER A 28 -10.20 24.13 -10.77
N LEU A 29 -8.94 24.54 -10.63
CA LEU A 29 -8.55 25.68 -9.78
C LEU A 29 -9.29 26.98 -10.12
N THR A 30 -9.68 27.16 -11.38
CA THR A 30 -10.43 28.33 -11.86
C THR A 30 -11.92 28.31 -11.49
N HIS A 31 -12.42 27.22 -10.92
CA HIS A 31 -13.82 27.07 -10.57
C HIS A 31 -14.21 27.96 -9.38
N GLU A 32 -15.39 28.59 -9.45
CA GLU A 32 -15.88 29.56 -8.46
C GLU A 32 -15.87 29.02 -7.01
N GLN A 33 -16.22 27.75 -6.83
CA GLN A 33 -16.20 27.10 -5.51
C GLN A 33 -14.78 26.98 -4.94
N VAL A 34 -13.78 26.65 -5.78
CA VAL A 34 -12.38 26.54 -5.34
C VAL A 34 -11.86 27.92 -4.97
N GLN A 35 -12.10 28.91 -5.84
CA GLN A 35 -11.72 30.31 -5.63
C GLN A 35 -12.34 30.89 -4.35
N THR A 36 -13.59 30.56 -4.06
CA THR A 36 -14.26 30.97 -2.82
C THR A 36 -13.55 30.41 -1.58
N GLN A 37 -13.09 29.15 -1.60
CA GLN A 37 -12.35 28.58 -0.47
C GLN A 37 -10.97 29.22 -0.32
N VAL A 38 -10.26 29.48 -1.43
CA VAL A 38 -8.95 30.16 -1.42
C VAL A 38 -9.06 31.53 -0.75
N LEU A 39 -10.09 32.31 -1.07
CA LEU A 39 -10.32 33.61 -0.43
C LEU A 39 -10.56 33.49 1.07
N ARG A 40 -11.36 32.51 1.51
CA ARG A 40 -11.61 32.26 2.94
C ARG A 40 -10.36 31.81 3.68
N ILE A 41 -9.51 31.00 3.06
CA ILE A 41 -8.20 30.60 3.59
C ILE A 41 -7.34 31.85 3.82
N LEU A 42 -7.27 32.75 2.84
CA LEU A 42 -6.51 34.00 2.97
C LEU A 42 -7.04 34.91 4.07
N GLU A 43 -8.36 35.03 4.23
CA GLU A 43 -8.97 35.80 5.32
C GLU A 43 -8.61 35.21 6.69
N CYS A 44 -8.68 33.88 6.83
CA CYS A 44 -8.30 33.18 8.05
C CYS A 44 -6.80 33.38 8.36
N LEU A 45 -5.92 33.22 7.35
CA LEU A 45 -4.48 33.44 7.49
C LEU A 45 -4.15 34.89 7.86
N LYS A 46 -4.81 35.89 7.26
CA LYS A 46 -4.66 37.30 7.65
C LYS A 46 -5.00 37.52 9.12
N ALA A 47 -6.09 36.91 9.60
CA ALA A 47 -6.50 37.02 10.99
C ALA A 47 -5.51 36.36 11.96
N LEU A 48 -4.88 35.26 11.55
CA LEU A 48 -3.81 34.56 12.27
C LEU A 48 -2.50 35.38 12.29
N PHE A 49 -2.12 35.97 11.16
CA PHE A 49 -0.88 36.74 11.02
C PHE A 49 -0.91 38.12 11.70
N ASN A 50 -2.06 38.58 12.19
CA ASN A 50 -2.13 39.77 13.05
C ASN A 50 -1.33 39.60 14.35
N GLN A 51 -1.11 38.36 14.81
CA GLN A 51 -0.41 38.05 16.05
C GLN A 51 0.87 37.21 15.84
N HIS A 52 1.05 36.65 14.64
CA HIS A 52 2.15 35.73 14.28
C HIS A 52 2.78 36.12 12.95
N LYS A 53 4.10 35.99 12.80
CA LYS A 53 4.79 36.30 11.52
C LYS A 53 4.73 35.15 10.51
N GLU A 54 4.66 33.94 11.04
CA GLU A 54 4.61 32.67 10.32
C GLU A 54 3.88 31.65 11.18
N ILE A 55 3.37 30.60 10.55
CA ILE A 55 2.75 29.44 11.20
C ILE A 55 3.35 28.20 10.57
N THR A 56 3.82 27.28 11.39
CA THR A 56 4.43 26.02 10.92
C THR A 56 3.56 24.84 11.31
N PHE A 57 3.14 24.07 10.31
CA PHE A 57 2.55 22.76 10.47
C PHE A 57 3.63 21.69 10.28
N MET A 58 3.72 20.74 11.20
CA MET A 58 4.77 19.72 11.20
C MET A 58 4.14 18.36 11.50
N ILE A 59 4.55 17.33 10.78
CA ILE A 59 4.11 15.95 11.03
C ILE A 59 5.18 15.25 11.85
N VAL A 60 4.82 14.84 13.06
CA VAL A 60 5.70 14.05 13.94
C VAL A 60 4.93 12.81 14.37
N LYS A 61 5.46 11.61 14.09
CA LYS A 61 4.81 10.33 14.45
C LYS A 61 3.33 10.23 14.03
N LYS A 62 2.99 10.75 12.84
CA LYS A 62 1.61 10.86 12.28
C LYS A 62 0.69 11.87 12.99
N GLU A 63 1.18 12.63 13.96
CA GLU A 63 0.44 13.74 14.56
C GLU A 63 0.81 15.06 13.88
N LEU A 64 -0.19 15.90 13.61
CA LEU A 64 0.03 17.25 13.11
C LEU A 64 0.24 18.20 14.29
N LEU A 65 1.40 18.84 14.31
CA LEU A 65 1.75 19.88 15.27
C LEU A 65 1.64 21.24 14.58
N CYS A 66 1.14 22.24 15.28
CA CYS A 66 1.22 23.65 14.90
C CYS A 66 2.20 24.35 15.84
N ASP A 67 3.27 24.94 15.31
CA ASP A 67 4.33 25.62 16.06
C ASP A 67 4.85 24.79 17.27
N GLY A 68 4.96 23.47 17.07
CA GLY A 68 5.44 22.52 18.07
C GLY A 68 4.40 22.08 19.11
N THR A 69 3.14 22.48 18.96
CA THR A 69 2.02 22.04 19.81
C THR A 69 1.15 21.03 19.06
N PRO A 70 0.88 19.83 19.60
CA PRO A 70 -0.04 18.87 18.99
C PRO A 70 -1.45 19.42 18.81
N LEU A 71 -2.02 19.19 17.63
CA LEU A 71 -3.41 19.53 17.33
C LEU A 71 -4.35 18.39 17.71
N GLU A 72 -5.63 18.70 17.96
CA GLU A 72 -6.63 17.67 18.21
C GLU A 72 -6.82 16.83 16.94
N GLN A 73 -6.92 15.51 17.12
CA GLN A 73 -7.18 14.59 16.01
C GLN A 73 -8.61 14.73 15.54
N THR A 74 -8.81 15.60 14.56
CA THR A 74 -10.06 15.75 13.83
C THR A 74 -9.93 15.15 12.43
N LEU A 75 -11.06 14.78 11.82
CA LEU A 75 -11.09 14.29 10.42
C LEU A 75 -10.39 15.24 9.44
N HIS A 76 -10.43 16.55 9.67
CA HIS A 76 -9.74 17.53 8.84
C HIS A 76 -8.22 17.50 9.06
N CYS A 77 -7.79 17.36 10.32
CA CYS A 77 -6.39 17.23 10.69
C CYS A 77 -5.77 15.96 10.07
N GLU A 78 -6.46 14.82 10.17
CA GLU A 78 -6.04 13.55 9.55
C GLU A 78 -5.95 13.66 8.02
N ARG A 79 -6.94 14.28 7.38
CA ARG A 79 -6.94 14.49 5.93
C ARG A 79 -5.76 15.34 5.48
N ILE A 80 -5.50 16.47 6.14
CA ILE A 80 -4.36 17.33 5.82
C ILE A 80 -3.05 16.58 6.04
N THR A 81 -2.91 15.89 7.17
CA THR A 81 -1.73 15.08 7.49
C THR A 81 -1.46 14.06 6.40
N ARG A 82 -2.49 13.34 5.96
CA ARG A 82 -2.40 12.36 4.87
C ARG A 82 -2.01 13.02 3.55
N SER A 83 -2.63 14.14 3.19
CA SER A 83 -2.34 14.83 1.93
C SER A 83 -0.90 15.37 1.88
N LEU A 84 -0.37 15.88 3.00
CA LEU A 84 1.03 16.31 3.11
C LEU A 84 1.99 15.13 3.09
N TYR A 85 1.68 14.07 3.83
CA TYR A 85 2.49 12.85 3.88
C TYR A 85 2.61 12.18 2.51
N GLY A 86 1.49 12.06 1.77
CA GLY A 86 1.47 11.53 0.40
C GLY A 86 2.30 12.34 -0.61
N ARG A 87 2.68 13.58 -0.25
CA ARG A 87 3.57 14.43 -1.04
C ARG A 87 5.01 14.47 -0.53
N ASN A 88 5.33 13.65 0.46
CA ASN A 88 6.62 13.68 1.15
C ASN A 88 6.93 15.07 1.73
N ILE A 89 5.90 15.73 2.29
CA ILE A 89 6.02 17.01 2.97
C ILE A 89 5.95 16.73 4.48
N GLY A 90 7.09 16.89 5.16
CA GLY A 90 7.16 16.70 6.62
C GLY A 90 6.72 17.94 7.38
N TYR A 91 7.01 19.13 6.87
CA TYR A 91 6.52 20.39 7.41
C TYR A 91 6.16 21.38 6.32
N VAL A 92 5.26 22.31 6.66
CA VAL A 92 4.88 23.47 5.86
C VAL A 92 4.86 24.68 6.78
N THR A 93 5.59 25.73 6.40
CA THR A 93 5.56 27.03 7.05
C THR A 93 4.87 28.04 6.14
N LEU A 94 3.76 28.58 6.61
CA LEU A 94 3.02 29.65 5.95
C LEU A 94 3.48 30.99 6.54
N LYS A 95 3.96 31.89 5.71
CA LYS A 95 4.46 33.21 6.11
C LYS A 95 3.45 34.31 5.81
N ASN A 96 3.52 35.39 6.59
CA ASN A 96 2.74 36.59 6.30
C ASN A 96 3.10 37.14 4.90
N GLY A 97 2.10 37.61 4.16
CA GLY A 97 2.25 38.09 2.77
C GLY A 97 1.76 37.11 1.71
N ILE A 98 1.31 35.91 2.10
CA ILE A 98 0.79 34.87 1.21
C ILE A 98 -0.36 35.38 0.33
N ARG A 99 -0.32 35.02 -0.96
CA ARG A 99 -1.28 35.44 -1.99
C ARG A 99 -2.13 34.27 -2.49
N SER A 100 -3.22 34.56 -3.20
CA SER A 100 -4.16 33.54 -3.71
C SER A 100 -3.48 32.53 -4.61
N ASN A 101 -2.65 33.00 -5.54
CA ASN A 101 -1.91 32.13 -6.46
C ASN A 101 -0.94 31.19 -5.73
N GLU A 102 -0.41 31.58 -4.57
CA GLU A 102 0.49 30.74 -3.76
C GLU A 102 -0.30 29.63 -3.05
N ILE A 103 -1.50 29.96 -2.52
CA ILE A 103 -2.42 28.97 -1.94
C ILE A 103 -2.97 28.01 -3.00
N GLU A 104 -3.32 28.53 -4.18
CA GLU A 104 -3.76 27.71 -5.32
C GLU A 104 -2.69 26.72 -5.73
N LEU A 105 -1.46 27.19 -5.92
CA LEU A 105 -0.32 26.33 -6.27
C LEU A 105 -0.07 25.28 -5.19
N PHE A 106 -0.11 25.68 -3.91
CA PHE A 106 0.06 24.75 -2.81
C PHE A 106 -1.03 23.67 -2.79
N ILE A 107 -2.30 24.03 -2.98
CA ILE A 107 -3.40 23.07 -3.07
C ILE A 107 -3.20 22.13 -4.26
N ASP A 108 -2.79 22.66 -5.42
CA ASP A 108 -2.59 21.85 -6.64
C ASP A 108 -1.44 20.85 -6.49
N VAL A 109 -0.36 21.27 -5.85
CA VAL A 109 0.75 20.41 -5.46
C VAL A 109 0.31 19.34 -4.47
N VAL A 110 -0.49 19.71 -3.47
CA VAL A 110 -1.01 18.77 -2.46
C VAL A 110 -1.95 17.74 -3.09
N CYS A 111 -2.79 18.15 -4.04
CA CYS A 111 -3.65 17.25 -4.84
C CYS A 111 -2.86 16.41 -5.85
N GLY A 112 -1.70 16.89 -6.29
CA GLY A 112 -0.78 16.19 -7.17
C GLY A 112 -0.82 16.49 -8.63
N ASN A 113 -1.49 17.57 -8.96
CA ASN A 113 -1.56 18.04 -10.33
C ASN A 113 -0.25 18.74 -10.73
N GLN A 114 0.59 19.14 -9.76
CA GLN A 114 1.90 19.75 -9.99
C GLN A 114 3.01 19.13 -9.13
N PRO A 115 4.27 19.13 -9.60
CA PRO A 115 5.43 18.76 -8.80
C PRO A 115 5.65 19.69 -7.60
N LEU A 116 6.13 19.13 -6.48
CA LEU A 116 6.39 19.88 -5.24
C LEU A 116 7.40 21.02 -5.42
N GLN A 117 8.37 20.86 -6.31
CA GLN A 117 9.41 21.85 -6.62
C GLN A 117 8.84 23.14 -7.21
N GLN A 118 7.59 23.15 -7.72
CA GLN A 118 6.98 24.39 -8.16
C GLN A 118 6.73 25.37 -7.01
N VAL A 119 6.56 24.88 -5.78
CA VAL A 119 6.42 25.74 -4.60
C VAL A 119 7.67 26.61 -4.40
N ASP A 120 8.86 26.08 -4.66
CA ASP A 120 10.16 26.79 -4.49
C ASP A 120 10.25 28.09 -5.31
N THR A 121 9.56 28.13 -6.45
CA THR A 121 9.62 29.25 -7.40
C THR A 121 8.32 30.04 -7.48
N GLY A 122 7.18 29.38 -7.22
CA GLY A 122 5.83 29.94 -7.39
C GLY A 122 5.15 30.41 -6.11
N ALA A 123 5.66 30.05 -4.93
CA ALA A 123 5.06 30.37 -3.64
C ALA A 123 6.09 30.88 -2.60
N PRO A 124 6.60 32.11 -2.75
CA PRO A 124 7.66 32.66 -1.88
C PRO A 124 7.29 32.78 -0.39
N HIS A 125 6.00 32.72 -0.04
CA HIS A 125 5.53 32.77 1.35
C HIS A 125 5.15 31.38 1.90
N ILE A 126 5.43 30.30 1.18
CA ILE A 126 5.20 28.93 1.63
C ILE A 126 6.55 28.21 1.58
N ASP A 127 7.11 27.98 2.77
CA ASP A 127 8.24 27.07 2.88
C ASP A 127 7.71 25.68 3.18
N TYR A 128 8.41 24.67 2.69
CA TYR A 128 8.16 23.30 3.05
C TYR A 128 9.49 22.57 3.17
N GLY A 129 9.46 21.41 3.78
CA GLY A 129 10.57 20.51 3.70
C GLY A 129 10.19 19.10 4.07
N LYS A 130 11.07 18.19 3.67
CA LYS A 130 11.11 16.88 4.26
C LYS A 130 11.60 17.06 5.69
N ILE A 131 10.89 16.49 6.65
CA ILE A 131 11.54 16.25 7.94
C ILE A 131 12.48 15.10 7.65
N ASP A 132 13.75 15.45 7.48
CA ASP A 132 14.86 14.51 7.55
C ASP A 132 14.82 14.02 9.01
N VAL A 133 14.14 12.90 9.25
CA VAL A 133 14.18 12.21 10.54
C VAL A 133 15.56 11.55 10.61
N LYS A 134 16.61 12.38 10.64
CA LYS A 134 17.92 11.95 11.11
C LYS A 134 17.74 11.61 12.59
N ASP A 135 17.96 10.33 12.88
CA ASP A 135 17.86 9.69 14.19
C ASP A 135 16.45 9.29 14.66
N ASP A 136 15.61 8.76 13.77
CA ASP A 136 14.66 7.71 14.16
C ASP A 136 14.96 6.44 13.35
N PRO A 137 15.60 5.41 13.96
CA PRO A 137 15.83 4.12 13.29
C PRO A 137 14.53 3.40 12.90
N ASP A 138 13.36 3.91 13.30
CA ASP A 138 12.03 3.42 12.92
C ASP A 138 11.28 4.29 11.90
N SER A 139 11.91 5.34 11.32
CA SER A 139 11.30 6.14 10.24
C SER A 139 11.47 5.47 8.88
N PRO A 140 10.40 5.12 8.16
CA PRO A 140 10.54 4.36 6.92
C PRO A 140 10.95 5.25 5.76
N LEU A 141 11.93 4.78 4.98
CA LEU A 141 12.39 5.41 3.75
C LEU A 141 11.31 5.28 2.66
N ALA A 142 11.00 6.38 2.00
CA ALA A 142 10.03 6.41 0.90
C ALA A 142 10.67 5.82 -0.36
N ILE A 143 10.18 4.66 -0.81
CA ILE A 143 10.65 3.99 -2.04
C ILE A 143 10.34 4.91 -3.22
N ALA A 144 11.38 5.49 -3.81
CA ALA A 144 11.24 6.49 -4.87
C ALA A 144 11.11 5.87 -6.27
N ARG A 145 11.69 4.68 -6.51
CA ARG A 145 11.70 3.95 -7.79
C ARG A 145 11.83 2.45 -7.56
N PHE A 146 11.19 1.63 -8.39
CA PHE A 146 11.13 0.17 -8.19
C PHE A 146 12.47 -0.55 -8.39
N GLU A 147 13.39 0.04 -9.16
CA GLU A 147 14.72 -0.49 -9.43
C GLU A 147 15.74 -0.20 -8.30
N ASP A 148 15.36 0.63 -7.32
CA ASP A 148 16.26 1.23 -6.32
C ASP A 148 15.93 0.81 -4.88
N LEU A 149 15.27 -0.34 -4.64
CA LEU A 149 15.15 -0.90 -3.29
C LEU A 149 16.55 -1.13 -2.73
N SER A 150 16.98 -0.22 -1.85
CA SER A 150 18.29 -0.28 -1.26
C SER A 150 18.40 -1.52 -0.37
N PRO A 151 19.60 -2.12 -0.22
CA PRO A 151 19.82 -3.19 0.73
C PRO A 151 19.37 -2.85 2.17
N GLU A 152 19.40 -1.57 2.52
CA GLU A 152 18.95 -1.04 3.81
C GLU A 152 17.41 -1.06 3.94
N GLU A 153 16.67 -0.69 2.90
CA GLU A 153 15.21 -0.82 2.86
C GLU A 153 14.81 -2.30 2.94
N LEU A 154 15.41 -3.17 2.13
CA LEU A 154 15.15 -4.62 2.20
C LEU A 154 15.44 -5.19 3.60
N ALA A 155 16.52 -4.76 4.25
CA ALA A 155 16.84 -5.16 5.61
C ALA A 155 15.83 -4.63 6.64
N SER A 156 15.35 -3.39 6.49
CA SER A 156 14.33 -2.79 7.37
C SER A 156 13.01 -3.56 7.28
N ILE A 157 12.54 -3.84 6.06
CA ILE A 157 11.28 -4.58 5.89
C ILE A 157 11.44 -6.04 6.33
N LYS A 158 12.62 -6.65 6.13
CA LYS A 158 12.93 -7.99 6.67
C LYS A 158 12.85 -8.00 8.20
N THR A 159 13.45 -7.01 8.85
CA THR A 159 13.39 -6.85 10.31
C THR A 159 11.95 -6.70 10.81
N LEU A 160 11.12 -5.97 10.07
CA LEU A 160 9.68 -5.83 10.35
C LEU A 160 8.95 -7.18 10.24
N TYR A 161 9.27 -7.98 9.21
CA TYR A 161 8.73 -9.34 9.07
C TYR A 161 9.18 -10.28 10.18
N GLU A 162 10.41 -10.15 10.65
CA GLU A 162 10.94 -10.92 11.78
C GLU A 162 10.23 -10.54 13.08
N LYS A 163 9.94 -9.26 13.33
CA LYS A 163 9.12 -8.82 14.48
C LYS A 163 7.70 -9.40 14.44
N ILE A 164 7.08 -9.48 13.25
CA ILE A 164 5.80 -10.17 13.06
C ILE A 164 5.94 -11.66 13.41
N ALA A 165 7.03 -12.30 12.94
CA ALA A 165 7.31 -13.71 13.21
C ALA A 165 7.50 -14.01 14.71
N ASP A 166 8.01 -13.05 15.49
CA ASP A 166 8.20 -13.16 16.93
C ASP A 166 6.95 -12.77 17.75
N LYS A 167 5.81 -12.53 17.08
CA LYS A 167 4.49 -12.20 17.66
C LYS A 167 4.50 -10.90 18.48
N GLU A 168 5.41 -9.98 18.18
CA GLU A 168 5.40 -8.64 18.75
C GLU A 168 4.28 -7.79 18.12
N ASN A 169 4.01 -6.60 18.67
CA ASN A 169 3.08 -5.66 18.06
C ASN A 169 3.66 -5.17 16.73
N VAL A 170 2.86 -5.23 15.67
CA VAL A 170 3.29 -4.79 14.34
C VAL A 170 3.29 -3.27 14.29
N ASP A 171 4.44 -2.66 14.02
CA ASP A 171 4.48 -1.24 13.71
C ASP A 171 3.94 -1.00 12.28
N LEU A 172 2.63 -0.79 12.17
CA LEU A 172 1.97 -0.50 10.90
C LEU A 172 2.44 0.80 10.25
N ARG A 173 3.14 1.68 10.97
CA ARG A 173 3.70 2.89 10.37
C ARG A 173 4.78 2.52 9.35
N GLN A 174 5.57 1.48 9.63
CA GLN A 174 6.59 0.98 8.72
C GLN A 174 5.96 0.35 7.48
N ILE A 175 5.01 -0.58 7.67
CA ILE A 175 4.25 -1.21 6.57
C ILE A 175 3.58 -0.14 5.69
N SER A 176 2.85 0.78 6.31
CA SER A 176 2.11 1.83 5.62
C SER A 176 3.00 2.70 4.74
N ALA A 177 4.22 3.02 5.18
CA ALA A 177 5.14 3.83 4.40
C ALA A 177 5.73 3.08 3.20
N ILE A 178 6.06 1.79 3.37
CA ILE A 178 6.51 0.92 2.27
C ILE A 178 5.42 0.82 1.21
N ILE A 179 4.19 0.55 1.65
CA ILE A 179 3.02 0.48 0.76
C ILE A 179 2.76 1.82 0.07
N SER A 180 2.89 2.93 0.81
CA SER A 180 2.75 4.28 0.22
C SER A 180 3.82 4.53 -0.84
N GLY A 181 5.06 4.06 -0.62
CA GLY A 181 6.14 4.07 -1.61
C GLY A 181 5.77 3.25 -2.86
N PHE A 182 5.27 2.03 -2.69
CA PHE A 182 4.79 1.22 -3.82
C PHE A 182 3.67 1.92 -4.58
N VAL A 183 2.63 2.42 -3.90
CA VAL A 183 1.51 3.14 -4.54
C VAL A 183 2.01 4.37 -5.30
N ALA A 184 2.96 5.12 -4.75
CA ALA A 184 3.55 6.28 -5.41
C ALA A 184 4.38 5.88 -6.65
N ALA A 185 5.20 4.85 -6.55
CA ALA A 185 5.98 4.33 -7.67
C ALA A 185 5.07 3.76 -8.78
N PHE A 186 3.96 3.10 -8.42
CA PHE A 186 2.93 2.64 -9.36
C PHE A 186 2.28 3.76 -10.17
N GLN A 187 2.18 4.97 -9.60
CA GLN A 187 1.61 6.13 -10.30
C GLN A 187 2.61 6.81 -11.24
N GLN A 188 3.91 6.61 -11.01
CA GLN A 188 4.97 7.21 -11.79
C GLN A 188 5.52 6.28 -12.88
N GLU A 189 5.45 4.96 -12.65
CA GLU A 189 6.00 3.95 -13.54
C GLU A 189 4.92 3.27 -14.40
N CYS A 190 5.29 2.94 -15.64
CA CYS A 190 4.38 2.36 -16.62
C CYS A 190 4.29 0.82 -16.54
N ASN A 191 5.09 0.15 -15.69
CA ASN A 191 5.11 -1.30 -15.59
C ASN A 191 5.23 -1.82 -14.14
N PRO A 192 4.14 -2.33 -13.54
CA PRO A 192 4.10 -2.98 -12.23
C PRO A 192 5.09 -4.11 -12.02
N LEU A 193 5.46 -4.81 -13.10
CA LEU A 193 6.20 -6.07 -13.02
C LEU A 193 7.69 -5.88 -12.78
N LEU A 194 8.21 -4.67 -13.03
CA LEU A 194 9.60 -4.31 -12.68
C LEU A 194 9.82 -4.26 -11.17
N ALA A 195 8.75 -4.08 -10.39
CA ALA A 195 8.79 -4.04 -8.94
C ALA A 195 8.87 -5.43 -8.28
N LEU A 196 8.66 -6.51 -9.04
CA LEU A 196 8.66 -7.85 -8.48
C LEU A 196 10.08 -8.26 -8.08
N VAL A 197 10.25 -8.63 -6.82
CA VAL A 197 11.55 -9.00 -6.26
C VAL A 197 12.08 -10.24 -6.99
N PRO A 198 13.28 -10.18 -7.63
CA PRO A 198 13.92 -11.34 -8.21
C PRO A 198 14.40 -12.27 -7.09
N LEU A 199 13.73 -13.40 -6.92
CA LEU A 199 14.07 -14.36 -5.87
C LEU A 199 15.26 -15.22 -6.29
N LYS A 200 16.42 -14.99 -5.66
CA LYS A 200 17.66 -15.77 -5.87
C LYS A 200 18.16 -16.55 -4.64
N VAL A 201 17.53 -16.43 -3.47
CA VAL A 201 18.04 -17.03 -2.22
C VAL A 201 16.94 -17.73 -1.43
N GLU A 202 17.21 -18.98 -1.03
CA GLU A 202 16.26 -19.93 -0.42
C GLU A 202 15.71 -19.53 0.97
N ASP A 203 16.36 -18.59 1.68
CA ASP A 203 16.01 -18.18 3.04
C ASP A 203 15.14 -16.89 3.14
N GLU A 204 14.80 -16.26 2.00
CA GLU A 204 14.13 -14.94 1.95
C GLU A 204 12.69 -15.00 1.42
N TYR A 205 12.16 -16.22 1.30
CA TYR A 205 10.97 -16.54 0.52
C TYR A 205 9.67 -15.91 1.05
N THR A 206 9.34 -16.05 2.34
CA THR A 206 8.06 -15.59 2.91
C THR A 206 7.89 -14.06 2.82
N PHE A 207 9.01 -13.35 2.97
CA PHE A 207 9.08 -11.91 2.95
C PHE A 207 8.86 -11.35 1.53
N ALA A 208 9.67 -11.81 0.57
CA ALA A 208 9.61 -11.35 -0.80
C ALA A 208 8.27 -11.74 -1.45
N HIS A 209 7.74 -12.92 -1.12
CA HIS A 209 6.41 -13.35 -1.54
C HIS A 209 5.34 -12.34 -1.12
N SER A 210 5.33 -11.94 0.15
CA SER A 210 4.33 -11.01 0.66
C SER A 210 4.44 -9.62 0.03
N ILE A 211 5.67 -9.15 -0.25
CA ILE A 211 5.90 -7.93 -1.01
C ILE A 211 5.36 -8.06 -2.44
N ASN A 212 5.67 -9.16 -3.13
CA ASN A 212 5.20 -9.39 -4.49
C ASN A 212 3.67 -9.43 -4.54
N VAL A 213 3.02 -10.14 -3.61
CA VAL A 213 1.55 -10.21 -3.52
C VAL A 213 0.96 -8.82 -3.28
N SER A 214 1.56 -8.01 -2.42
CA SER A 214 1.17 -6.61 -2.22
C SER A 214 1.26 -5.79 -3.51
N ILE A 215 2.38 -5.85 -4.22
CA ILE A 215 2.61 -5.14 -5.48
C ILE A 215 1.57 -5.57 -6.53
N LEU A 216 1.36 -6.88 -6.70
CA LEU A 216 0.38 -7.43 -7.64
C LEU A 216 -1.05 -7.01 -7.29
N ASN A 217 -1.38 -6.94 -5.99
CA ASN A 217 -2.68 -6.45 -5.53
C ASN A 217 -2.89 -4.97 -5.85
N ILE A 218 -1.89 -4.13 -5.61
CA ILE A 218 -1.94 -2.70 -5.97
C ILE A 218 -2.11 -2.56 -7.49
N ALA A 219 -1.40 -3.37 -8.28
CA ALA A 219 -1.51 -3.37 -9.74
C ALA A 219 -2.92 -3.71 -10.23
N GLN A 220 -3.51 -4.79 -9.68
CA GLN A 220 -4.89 -5.19 -9.98
C GLN A 220 -5.90 -4.10 -9.57
N ALA A 221 -5.78 -3.58 -8.36
CA ALA A 221 -6.69 -2.54 -7.87
C ALA A 221 -6.61 -1.26 -8.72
N THR A 222 -5.40 -0.89 -9.15
CA THR A 222 -5.18 0.26 -10.03
C THR A 222 -5.81 0.05 -11.40
N SER A 223 -5.67 -1.14 -11.99
CA SER A 223 -6.27 -1.46 -13.29
C SER A 223 -7.81 -1.44 -13.27
N LEU A 224 -8.40 -1.66 -12.09
CA LEU A 224 -9.84 -1.58 -11.83
C LEU A 224 -10.32 -0.16 -11.49
N GLY A 225 -9.41 0.82 -11.40
CA GLY A 225 -9.74 2.23 -11.14
C GLY A 225 -10.03 2.56 -9.68
N LEU A 226 -9.48 1.79 -8.72
CA LEU A 226 -9.62 2.11 -7.31
C LEU A 226 -8.89 3.41 -6.96
N ASN A 227 -9.45 4.15 -5.99
CA ASN A 227 -8.84 5.39 -5.50
C ASN A 227 -7.60 5.12 -4.63
N GLN A 228 -6.75 6.14 -4.46
CA GLN A 228 -5.46 5.99 -3.77
C GLN A 228 -5.57 5.48 -2.33
N ASP A 229 -6.56 5.95 -1.56
CA ASP A 229 -6.77 5.50 -0.18
C ASP A 229 -7.04 3.97 -0.13
N LEU A 230 -7.85 3.45 -1.05
CA LEU A 230 -8.10 2.00 -1.14
C LEU A 230 -6.88 1.23 -1.67
N LEU A 231 -6.05 1.82 -2.53
CA LEU A 231 -4.81 1.18 -2.99
C LEU A 231 -3.84 0.91 -1.84
N HIS A 232 -3.72 1.86 -0.91
CA HIS A 232 -2.92 1.67 0.30
C HIS A 232 -3.43 0.47 1.11
N ASP A 233 -4.73 0.44 1.43
CA ASP A 233 -5.29 -0.63 2.25
C ASP A 233 -5.24 -2.00 1.56
N VAL A 234 -5.38 -2.04 0.24
CA VAL A 234 -5.20 -3.25 -0.58
C VAL A 234 -3.74 -3.74 -0.57
N GLY A 235 -2.76 -2.83 -0.61
CA GLY A 235 -1.34 -3.17 -0.47
C GLY A 235 -1.03 -3.76 0.91
N VAL A 236 -1.49 -3.11 1.98
CA VAL A 236 -1.37 -3.62 3.35
C VAL A 236 -2.02 -5.00 3.49
N ALA A 237 -3.20 -5.19 2.90
CA ALA A 237 -3.90 -6.48 2.88
C ALA A 237 -3.12 -7.58 2.15
N GLY A 238 -2.49 -7.26 1.02
CA GLY A 238 -1.63 -8.19 0.30
C GLY A 238 -0.38 -8.56 1.08
N MET A 239 0.24 -7.60 1.78
CA MET A 239 1.41 -7.86 2.61
C MET A 239 1.06 -8.76 3.81
N LEU A 240 -0.05 -8.47 4.50
CA LEU A 240 -0.41 -9.16 5.74
C LEU A 240 -1.25 -10.43 5.56
N HIS A 241 -1.55 -10.85 4.32
CA HIS A 241 -2.48 -11.97 4.07
C HIS A 241 -2.07 -13.26 4.81
N ASP A 242 -0.76 -13.50 4.88
CA ASP A 242 -0.16 -14.71 5.45
C ASP A 242 0.28 -14.56 6.91
N ALA A 243 -0.07 -13.46 7.59
CA ALA A 243 0.40 -13.14 8.94
C ALA A 243 0.10 -14.25 9.97
N GLY A 244 -0.90 -15.10 9.72
CA GLY A 244 -1.22 -16.21 10.61
C GLY A 244 -0.22 -17.38 10.59
N LYS A 245 0.70 -17.44 9.61
CA LYS A 245 1.73 -18.49 9.55
C LYS A 245 2.68 -18.44 10.75
N ILE A 246 2.77 -17.32 11.46
CA ILE A 246 3.53 -17.16 12.72
C ILE A 246 3.03 -18.08 13.85
N PHE A 247 1.83 -18.63 13.72
CA PHE A 247 1.23 -19.58 14.67
C PHE A 247 1.35 -21.04 14.21
N VAL A 248 2.04 -21.31 13.11
CA VAL A 248 2.36 -22.65 12.62
C VAL A 248 3.80 -22.98 13.04
N ASP A 249 4.07 -24.24 13.35
CA ASP A 249 5.42 -24.68 13.72
C ASP A 249 6.41 -24.37 12.59
N LYS A 250 7.60 -23.85 12.96
CA LYS A 250 8.66 -23.54 11.99
C LYS A 250 9.16 -24.79 11.28
N GLU A 251 9.14 -25.96 11.93
CA GLU A 251 9.51 -27.23 11.29
C GLU A 251 8.52 -27.64 10.20
N ILE A 252 7.24 -27.30 10.37
CA ILE A 252 6.20 -27.54 9.37
C ILE A 252 6.37 -26.57 8.18
N ILE A 253 6.61 -25.29 8.47
CA ILE A 253 6.75 -24.25 7.43
C ILE A 253 8.05 -24.39 6.63
N ARG A 254 9.15 -24.80 7.28
CA ARG A 254 10.48 -24.93 6.65
C ARG A 254 10.81 -26.37 6.26
N GLY A 255 9.90 -27.31 6.49
CA GLY A 255 10.07 -28.71 6.13
C GLY A 255 10.25 -28.86 4.62
N THR A 256 11.18 -29.72 4.21
CA THR A 256 11.39 -30.08 2.79
C THR A 256 10.66 -31.38 2.41
N HIS A 257 9.82 -31.89 3.32
CA HIS A 257 9.02 -33.09 3.14
C HIS A 257 7.58 -32.75 2.76
N GLN A 258 6.88 -33.73 2.17
CA GLN A 258 5.45 -33.62 1.99
C GLN A 258 4.75 -33.56 3.35
N LEU A 259 3.90 -32.55 3.52
CA LEU A 259 3.09 -32.37 4.71
C LEU A 259 2.17 -33.58 4.92
N SER A 260 2.21 -34.11 6.13
CA SER A 260 1.21 -35.06 6.61
C SER A 260 -0.16 -34.39 6.73
N ASP A 261 -1.23 -35.19 6.75
CA ASP A 261 -2.60 -34.67 6.94
C ASP A 261 -2.73 -33.80 8.20
N ALA A 262 -2.00 -34.13 9.26
CA ALA A 262 -2.01 -33.38 10.52
C ALA A 262 -1.32 -32.01 10.39
N GLU A 263 -0.14 -31.96 9.77
CA GLU A 263 0.59 -30.72 9.48
C GLU A 263 -0.23 -29.82 8.55
N TRP A 264 -0.88 -30.43 7.56
CA TRP A 264 -1.79 -29.74 6.65
C TRP A 264 -3.00 -29.14 7.38
N GLN A 265 -3.61 -29.85 8.32
CA GLN A 265 -4.69 -29.28 9.14
C GLN A 265 -4.20 -28.11 10.00
N GLU A 266 -2.95 -28.09 10.46
CA GLU A 266 -2.41 -26.92 11.18
C GLU A 266 -2.18 -25.72 10.25
N ILE A 267 -1.61 -25.93 9.06
CA ILE A 267 -1.45 -24.86 8.08
C ILE A 267 -2.78 -24.23 7.73
N LYS A 268 -3.84 -25.03 7.50
CA LYS A 268 -5.18 -24.51 7.19
C LYS A 268 -5.80 -23.59 8.25
N LYS A 269 -5.24 -23.52 9.45
CA LYS A 269 -5.72 -22.62 10.51
C LYS A 269 -5.13 -21.22 10.42
N HIS A 270 -4.06 -21.02 9.64
CA HIS A 270 -3.40 -19.73 9.55
C HIS A 270 -4.32 -18.58 9.09
N PRO A 271 -5.30 -18.74 8.19
CA PRO A 271 -6.14 -17.60 7.81
C PRO A 271 -6.96 -17.08 8.98
N ALA A 272 -7.57 -18.00 9.75
CA ALA A 272 -8.36 -17.67 10.93
C ALA A 272 -7.49 -17.09 12.06
N ARG A 273 -6.32 -17.69 12.31
CA ARG A 273 -5.38 -17.19 13.33
C ARG A 273 -4.78 -15.83 12.95
N GLY A 274 -4.48 -15.62 11.67
CA GLY A 274 -3.99 -14.36 11.14
C GLY A 274 -5.01 -13.24 11.29
N ALA A 275 -6.25 -13.48 10.87
CA ALA A 275 -7.34 -12.52 11.07
C ALA A 275 -7.55 -12.18 12.55
N GLN A 276 -7.57 -13.19 13.43
CA GLN A 276 -7.71 -12.98 14.87
C GLN A 276 -6.57 -12.14 15.46
N TYR A 277 -5.34 -12.40 15.04
CA TYR A 277 -4.17 -11.62 15.45
C TYR A 277 -4.27 -10.17 14.98
N LEU A 278 -4.60 -9.95 13.71
CA LEU A 278 -4.73 -8.62 13.12
C LEU A 278 -5.87 -7.81 13.73
N MET A 279 -6.96 -8.44 14.20
CA MET A 279 -8.03 -7.76 14.94
C MET A 279 -7.55 -7.16 16.27
N GLY A 280 -6.46 -7.68 16.85
CA GLY A 280 -5.87 -7.19 18.09
C GLY A 280 -4.81 -6.10 17.88
N GLN A 281 -4.52 -5.72 16.63
CA GLN A 281 -3.52 -4.70 16.29
C GLN A 281 -4.21 -3.36 16.02
N GLU A 282 -3.61 -2.27 16.51
CA GLU A 282 -4.08 -0.91 16.24
C GLU A 282 -3.81 -0.54 14.77
N ASP A 283 -4.64 0.32 14.20
CA ASP A 283 -4.50 0.88 12.83
C ASP A 283 -4.50 -0.12 11.66
N VAL A 284 -4.80 -1.42 11.86
CA VAL A 284 -4.92 -2.38 10.75
C VAL A 284 -6.17 -2.07 9.93
N PRO A 285 -6.06 -1.90 8.60
CA PRO A 285 -7.24 -1.76 7.75
C PRO A 285 -8.14 -2.99 7.84
N GLN A 286 -9.45 -2.79 7.96
CA GLN A 286 -10.42 -3.89 8.04
C GLN A 286 -10.32 -4.87 6.85
N ILE A 287 -9.96 -4.36 5.68
CA ILE A 287 -9.78 -5.18 4.47
C ILE A 287 -8.59 -6.14 4.59
N ALA A 288 -7.55 -5.79 5.36
CA ALA A 288 -6.42 -6.67 5.64
C ALA A 288 -6.83 -7.83 6.56
N ILE A 289 -7.67 -7.56 7.57
CA ILE A 289 -8.25 -8.58 8.45
C ILE A 289 -9.10 -9.57 7.63
N LEU A 290 -10.00 -9.05 6.79
CA LEU A 290 -10.83 -9.88 5.91
C LEU A 290 -9.97 -10.70 4.94
N THR A 291 -8.97 -10.07 4.33
CA THR A 291 -8.06 -10.75 3.40
C THR A 291 -7.26 -11.85 4.05
N ALA A 292 -6.73 -11.62 5.26
CA ALA A 292 -6.07 -12.67 6.02
C ALA A 292 -7.00 -13.86 6.27
N PHE A 293 -8.29 -13.63 6.53
CA PHE A 293 -9.27 -14.71 6.71
C PHE A 293 -9.65 -15.42 5.41
N GLU A 294 -9.79 -14.68 4.32
CA GLU A 294 -10.49 -15.13 3.11
C GLU A 294 -9.57 -15.55 1.95
N HIS A 295 -8.28 -15.23 1.96
CA HIS A 295 -7.40 -15.39 0.78
C HIS A 295 -7.24 -16.84 0.27
N HIS A 296 -7.65 -17.85 1.05
CA HIS A 296 -7.72 -19.25 0.61
C HIS A 296 -9.15 -19.78 0.36
N MET A 297 -10.16 -18.94 0.48
CA MET A 297 -11.53 -19.28 0.11
C MET A 297 -11.71 -19.17 -1.41
N ARG A 298 -11.88 -20.33 -2.05
CA ARG A 298 -12.09 -20.43 -3.50
C ARG A 298 -13.39 -19.76 -3.94
N TYR A 299 -13.45 -19.35 -5.20
CA TYR A 299 -14.65 -18.76 -5.81
C TYR A 299 -15.87 -19.70 -5.75
N ASP A 300 -15.66 -21.01 -5.91
CA ASP A 300 -16.66 -22.07 -5.74
C ASP A 300 -17.00 -22.41 -4.27
N LYS A 301 -16.37 -21.70 -3.31
CA LYS A 301 -16.53 -21.85 -1.87
C LYS A 301 -16.03 -23.19 -1.30
N THR A 302 -15.26 -23.98 -2.05
CA THR A 302 -14.68 -25.24 -1.55
C THR A 302 -13.29 -25.06 -0.93
N GLY A 303 -12.83 -23.82 -0.77
CA GLY A 303 -11.55 -23.50 -0.12
C GLY A 303 -11.61 -23.59 1.40
N TYR A 304 -10.68 -22.90 2.08
CA TYR A 304 -10.65 -22.81 3.54
C TYR A 304 -10.30 -21.39 4.01
N PRO A 305 -10.72 -21.01 5.23
CA PRO A 305 -11.67 -21.70 6.10
C PRO A 305 -13.06 -21.75 5.46
N THR A 306 -13.92 -22.67 5.90
CA THR A 306 -15.27 -22.78 5.31
C THR A 306 -16.08 -21.53 5.63
N PRO A 307 -16.57 -20.79 4.62
CA PRO A 307 -17.32 -19.57 4.87
C PRO A 307 -18.69 -19.87 5.50
N PRO A 308 -19.20 -18.98 6.38
CA PRO A 308 -20.57 -19.07 6.86
C PRO A 308 -21.60 -19.02 5.70
N PRO A 309 -22.81 -19.59 5.87
CA PRO A 309 -23.88 -19.44 4.90
C PRO A 309 -24.16 -17.96 4.59
N GLY A 310 -24.24 -17.61 3.31
CA GLY A 310 -24.47 -16.24 2.86
C GLY A 310 -23.24 -15.32 2.86
N TRP A 311 -22.06 -15.81 3.27
CA TRP A 311 -20.82 -15.04 3.18
C TRP A 311 -20.50 -14.66 1.73
N GLN A 312 -20.12 -13.40 1.54
CA GLN A 312 -19.65 -12.87 0.26
C GLN A 312 -18.17 -12.55 0.39
N LEU A 313 -17.37 -13.16 -0.48
CA LEU A 313 -15.94 -12.92 -0.52
C LEU A 313 -15.65 -11.48 -0.89
N ASN A 314 -14.78 -10.83 -0.13
CA ASN A 314 -14.32 -9.50 -0.45
C ASN A 314 -13.55 -9.52 -1.77
N PHE A 315 -13.71 -8.48 -2.57
CA PHE A 315 -13.02 -8.38 -3.85
C PHE A 315 -11.49 -8.34 -3.67
N CYS A 316 -10.98 -7.72 -2.59
CA CYS A 316 -9.54 -7.69 -2.29
C CYS A 316 -9.01 -9.09 -1.99
N SER A 317 -9.76 -9.92 -1.26
CA SER A 317 -9.36 -11.29 -0.97
C SER A 317 -9.34 -12.17 -2.24
N GLN A 318 -10.26 -11.93 -3.16
CA GLN A 318 -10.26 -12.57 -4.47
C GLN A 318 -9.07 -12.12 -5.34
N MET A 319 -8.69 -10.84 -5.31
CA MET A 319 -7.45 -10.34 -5.95
C MET A 319 -6.20 -10.95 -5.31
N THR A 320 -6.15 -11.04 -3.98
CA THR A 320 -5.03 -11.65 -3.25
C THR A 320 -4.84 -13.10 -3.65
N MET A 321 -5.91 -13.89 -3.77
CA MET A 321 -5.78 -15.28 -4.23
C MET A 321 -5.19 -15.37 -5.65
N ILE A 322 -5.54 -14.43 -6.54
CA ILE A 322 -4.97 -14.35 -7.90
C ILE A 322 -3.49 -14.00 -7.84
N SER A 323 -3.12 -12.96 -7.06
CA SER A 323 -1.73 -12.53 -6.86
C SER A 323 -0.87 -13.63 -6.26
N ASP A 324 -1.36 -14.27 -5.19
CA ASP A 324 -0.70 -15.39 -4.50
C ASP A 324 -0.50 -16.58 -5.45
N THR A 325 -1.54 -16.97 -6.19
CA THR A 325 -1.43 -18.03 -7.20
C THR A 325 -0.39 -17.70 -8.27
N PHE A 326 -0.38 -16.47 -8.78
CA PHE A 326 0.59 -16.04 -9.79
C PHE A 326 2.02 -16.06 -9.26
N ASP A 327 2.24 -15.45 -8.08
CA ASP A 327 3.57 -15.39 -7.47
C ASP A 327 4.08 -16.79 -7.11
N ALA A 328 3.21 -17.68 -6.65
CA ALA A 328 3.52 -19.07 -6.39
C ALA A 328 3.92 -19.85 -7.65
N LEU A 329 3.28 -19.60 -8.80
CA LEU A 329 3.59 -20.30 -10.05
C LEU A 329 4.87 -19.79 -10.73
N ARG A 330 5.16 -18.49 -10.63
CA ARG A 330 6.32 -17.85 -11.27
C ARG A 330 7.62 -17.96 -10.47
N THR A 331 7.55 -18.29 -9.19
CA THR A 331 8.70 -18.24 -8.30
C THR A 331 9.41 -19.58 -8.25
N ARG A 332 10.76 -19.54 -8.35
CA ARG A 332 11.61 -20.72 -8.19
C ARG A 332 11.62 -21.17 -6.73
N ARG A 333 11.44 -22.46 -6.51
CA ARG A 333 11.41 -23.10 -5.18
C ARG A 333 12.37 -24.29 -5.15
N ALA A 334 12.80 -24.74 -3.97
CA ALA A 334 13.82 -25.80 -3.80
C ALA A 334 13.50 -27.12 -4.55
N TYR A 335 12.23 -27.36 -4.87
CA TYR A 335 11.69 -28.55 -5.54
C TYR A 335 10.98 -28.22 -6.88
N LYS A 336 10.95 -26.95 -7.33
CA LYS A 336 10.19 -26.54 -8.52
C LYS A 336 10.84 -25.38 -9.28
N GLU A 337 11.08 -25.62 -10.57
CA GLU A 337 11.47 -24.57 -11.51
C GLU A 337 10.28 -23.63 -11.84
N PRO A 338 10.53 -22.31 -12.01
CA PRO A 338 9.49 -21.34 -12.28
C PRO A 338 8.80 -21.62 -13.62
N TRP A 339 7.49 -21.40 -13.68
CA TRP A 339 6.74 -21.55 -14.93
C TRP A 339 6.89 -20.30 -15.81
N ASP A 340 6.85 -20.51 -17.12
CA ASP A 340 6.76 -19.44 -18.11
C ASP A 340 5.36 -18.81 -18.12
N LEU A 341 5.28 -17.53 -18.49
CA LEU A 341 4.04 -16.76 -18.46
C LEU A 341 2.89 -17.39 -19.28
N PRO A 342 3.11 -17.98 -20.48
CA PRO A 342 2.08 -18.71 -21.19
C PRO A 342 1.47 -19.86 -20.37
N ARG A 343 2.31 -20.68 -19.74
CA ARG A 343 1.85 -21.80 -18.89
C ARG A 343 1.11 -21.31 -17.64
N ILE A 344 1.62 -20.28 -16.99
CA ILE A 344 0.95 -19.66 -15.83
C ILE A 344 -0.43 -19.15 -16.24
N SER A 345 -0.51 -18.40 -17.33
CA SER A 345 -1.76 -17.83 -17.86
C SER A 345 -2.76 -18.93 -18.22
N GLY A 346 -2.30 -19.99 -18.89
CA GLY A 346 -3.13 -21.15 -19.22
C GLY A 346 -3.71 -21.81 -17.96
N ARG A 347 -2.89 -22.03 -16.94
CA ARG A 347 -3.36 -22.62 -15.68
C ARG A 347 -4.32 -21.72 -14.92
N MET A 348 -4.05 -20.41 -14.85
CA MET A 348 -4.95 -19.46 -14.19
C MET A 348 -6.32 -19.40 -14.88
N MET A 349 -6.36 -19.50 -16.22
CA MET A 349 -7.59 -19.60 -16.98
C MET A 349 -8.34 -20.91 -16.75
N GLU A 350 -7.63 -22.03 -16.60
CA GLU A 350 -8.23 -23.34 -16.31
C GLU A 350 -8.99 -23.34 -14.97
N VAL A 351 -8.41 -22.72 -13.94
CA VAL A 351 -9.00 -22.66 -12.59
C VAL A 351 -9.92 -21.45 -12.36
N ALA A 352 -10.13 -20.63 -13.39
CA ALA A 352 -11.05 -19.50 -13.36
C ALA A 352 -12.51 -19.99 -13.32
N GLY A 353 -13.30 -19.45 -12.39
CA GLY A 353 -14.68 -19.89 -12.16
C GLY A 353 -14.82 -21.03 -11.17
N SER A 354 -13.72 -21.67 -10.75
CA SER A 354 -13.69 -22.63 -9.64
C SER A 354 -12.87 -22.10 -8.47
N GLN A 355 -11.55 -22.00 -8.64
CA GLN A 355 -10.65 -21.44 -7.63
C GLN A 355 -10.67 -19.91 -7.67
N LEU A 356 -10.44 -19.34 -8.85
CA LEU A 356 -10.25 -17.90 -9.02
C LEU A 356 -11.52 -17.25 -9.56
N ASN A 357 -11.74 -15.97 -9.21
CA ASN A 357 -12.82 -15.20 -9.82
C ASN A 357 -12.52 -14.98 -11.32
N PRO A 358 -13.39 -15.43 -12.25
CA PRO A 358 -13.06 -15.44 -13.67
C PRO A 358 -12.90 -14.04 -14.28
N HIS A 359 -13.63 -13.05 -13.77
CA HIS A 359 -13.53 -11.67 -14.29
C HIS A 359 -12.26 -10.98 -13.81
N LEU A 360 -11.90 -11.16 -12.53
CA LEU A 360 -10.66 -10.62 -11.98
C LEU A 360 -9.43 -11.30 -12.58
N THR A 361 -9.48 -12.62 -12.78
CA THR A 361 -8.40 -13.36 -13.46
C THR A 361 -8.18 -12.85 -14.87
N LEU A 362 -9.25 -12.64 -15.65
CA LEU A 362 -9.13 -12.11 -17.01
C LEU A 362 -8.55 -10.69 -17.02
N ASN A 363 -8.96 -9.83 -16.08
CA ASN A 363 -8.38 -8.49 -15.94
C ASN A 363 -6.89 -8.57 -15.62
N PHE A 364 -6.50 -9.42 -14.66
CA PHE A 364 -5.11 -9.62 -14.26
C PHE A 364 -4.25 -10.11 -15.43
N LEU A 365 -4.70 -11.10 -16.20
CA LEU A 365 -3.94 -11.60 -17.36
C LEU A 365 -3.79 -10.54 -18.46
N LYS A 366 -4.81 -9.70 -18.70
CA LYS A 366 -4.71 -8.56 -19.63
C LYS A 366 -3.69 -7.52 -19.15
N LEU A 367 -3.67 -7.24 -17.84
CA LEU A 367 -2.67 -6.39 -17.22
C LEU A 367 -1.27 -6.96 -17.48
N LEU A 368 -1.06 -8.26 -17.22
CA LEU A 368 0.23 -8.93 -17.48
C LEU A 368 0.63 -8.88 -18.95
N GLN A 369 -0.29 -9.08 -19.88
CA GLN A 369 -0.01 -9.01 -21.32
C GLN A 369 0.39 -7.58 -21.75
N THR A 370 -0.35 -6.57 -21.30
CA THR A 370 -0.06 -5.15 -21.63
C THR A 370 1.30 -4.73 -21.08
N CYS A 371 1.70 -5.28 -19.94
CA CYS A 371 3.02 -5.09 -19.33
C CYS A 371 4.11 -5.94 -20.01
N GLY A 372 3.78 -7.15 -20.47
CA GLY A 372 4.69 -8.11 -21.11
C GLY A 372 5.05 -7.75 -22.56
N ASP A 373 4.12 -7.18 -23.33
CA ASP A 373 4.38 -6.70 -24.70
C ASP A 373 5.41 -5.55 -24.71
N ARG A 374 5.55 -4.82 -23.60
CA ARG A 374 6.62 -3.82 -23.38
C ARG A 374 7.96 -4.46 -23.00
N ILE A 375 7.95 -5.55 -22.22
CA ILE A 375 9.14 -6.30 -21.78
C ILE A 375 9.78 -7.09 -22.94
N LEU A 376 8.98 -7.63 -23.86
CA LEU A 376 9.48 -8.29 -25.08
C LEU A 376 10.17 -7.30 -26.04
N ALA A 377 9.78 -6.02 -26.02
CA ALA A 377 10.49 -4.96 -26.76
C ALA A 377 11.87 -4.63 -26.16
N ASP A 378 12.09 -4.93 -24.87
CA ASP A 378 13.33 -4.72 -24.13
C ASP A 378 14.22 -5.99 -24.01
N GLY A 379 13.85 -7.10 -24.67
CA GLY A 379 14.75 -8.23 -24.95
C GLY A 379 14.76 -9.40 -23.95
N LEU A 380 13.69 -9.62 -23.17
CA LEU A 380 13.55 -10.81 -22.31
C LEU A 380 12.64 -11.88 -22.97
N GLU A 381 13.19 -13.03 -23.36
CA GLU A 381 12.46 -14.14 -24.00
C GLU A 381 11.77 -15.09 -22.99
N LEU A 382 10.54 -15.51 -23.32
CA LEU A 382 9.76 -16.52 -22.60
C LEU A 382 9.71 -17.82 -23.43
N SER A 383 10.31 -18.90 -22.91
CA SER A 383 10.46 -20.22 -23.56
C SER A 383 9.14 -21.03 -23.61
N THR A 384 8.99 -21.87 -24.65
CA THR A 384 7.71 -22.44 -25.15
C THR A 384 7.48 -23.95 -24.93
N GLU A 385 8.05 -24.61 -23.90
CA GLU A 385 7.80 -26.05 -23.69
C GLU A 385 7.40 -26.39 -22.25
N ALA A 386 6.24 -27.05 -22.07
CA ALA A 386 5.76 -27.49 -20.76
C ALA A 386 5.01 -28.84 -20.78
N PRO A 387 5.26 -29.75 -19.80
CA PRO A 387 4.54 -31.01 -19.63
C PRO A 387 3.21 -30.85 -18.86
N LEU A 388 2.28 -31.79 -19.09
CA LEU A 388 0.93 -31.88 -18.48
C LEU A 388 0.97 -32.42 -17.04
N VAL A 389 0.21 -31.82 -16.12
CA VAL A 389 0.07 -32.23 -14.70
C VAL A 389 -1.41 -32.12 -14.28
N SER A 390 -1.93 -33.05 -13.48
CA SER A 390 -3.36 -33.17 -13.14
C SER A 390 -3.81 -32.30 -11.94
N GLU A 391 -5.12 -32.01 -11.82
CA GLU A 391 -5.70 -31.32 -10.64
C GLU A 391 -5.46 -32.06 -9.32
N GLU A 392 -5.40 -33.40 -9.36
CA GLU A 392 -5.18 -34.21 -8.16
C GLU A 392 -3.74 -34.07 -7.63
N ASP A 393 -2.77 -33.92 -8.54
CA ASP A 393 -1.35 -33.66 -8.21
C ASP A 393 -1.13 -32.26 -7.61
N LEU A 394 -1.99 -31.30 -7.93
CA LEU A 394 -1.98 -29.93 -7.37
C LEU A 394 -2.77 -29.84 -6.06
N SER A 395 -3.83 -30.64 -5.90
CA SER A 395 -4.63 -30.70 -4.67
C SER A 395 -3.92 -31.41 -3.51
N ARG A 396 -3.01 -32.36 -3.82
CA ARG A 396 -2.19 -33.10 -2.84
C ARG A 396 -0.84 -32.42 -2.55
N ARG A 397 -0.54 -31.28 -3.16
CA ARG A 397 0.68 -30.51 -2.98
C ARG A 397 0.32 -29.06 -2.67
N CYS A 398 0.19 -28.72 -1.40
CA CYS A 398 -0.40 -27.47 -0.94
C CYS A 398 0.26 -27.11 0.41
N VAL A 399 0.74 -25.90 0.70
CA VAL A 399 0.44 -24.53 0.24
C VAL A 399 1.68 -23.69 0.39
N CYS A 400 2.02 -22.90 -0.62
CA CYS A 400 3.33 -22.28 -0.68
C CYS A 400 4.40 -23.33 -0.37
N GLU A 401 4.36 -24.46 -1.08
CA GLU A 401 5.62 -24.90 -1.60
C GLU A 401 5.89 -24.04 -2.79
#